data_AF-A0A535W4N5-F1
#
_entry.id   AF-A0A535W4N5-F1
#
_cell.length_a   1.000
_cell.length_b   1.000
_cell.length_c   1.000
_cell.angle_alpha   90.00
_cell.angle_beta   90.00
_cell.angle_gamma   90.00
#
_symmetry.space_group_name_H-M   'P 1'
#
loop_
_entity.id
_entity.type
_entity.pdbx_description
1 polymer ?
#
loop_
_entity_poly.entity_id
_entity_poly.type
_entity_poly.pdbx_seq_one_letter_code
_entity_poly.pdbx_strand_id
1 'polypeptide(L)'
;MIAPRLLTIGVEEEYQIIDAAGELHSHIDTLLAAATPQLGEKVKREMMQSVVEVGTTICDNVEQAREQLAEMRGTLTGLLKPEGLRIACAGTHPFSRWYEQQITENERYKMLEEELQDVVRSLLIFGLHVHVCVPDQEIRIDVLNEARYFLPHLLALSTSSPFWMGRNTGLKSYRSVIWARFPRTGIPPDFSSFDEYENYVQLLVKTGSIDDGKKIWWDLRAHPSFPTIEFRVCDMPTRLEETVCLAALTQAICAKLLKLRSSNLGFRKYL
;
A
#
# COMPACT_ATOMS: atom_id res chain seq x y z
N MET A 1 4.32 0.76 -25.03
CA MET A 1 4.88 1.22 -23.75
C MET A 1 6.31 0.73 -23.65
N ILE A 2 7.26 1.59 -23.30
CA ILE A 2 8.65 1.20 -23.02
C ILE A 2 8.62 0.35 -21.75
N ALA A 3 9.29 -0.82 -21.76
CA ALA A 3 9.38 -1.64 -20.56
C ALA A 3 10.07 -0.84 -19.44
N PRO A 4 9.50 -0.80 -18.22
CA PRO A 4 10.09 -0.03 -17.15
C PRO A 4 11.51 -0.51 -16.83
N ARG A 5 12.41 0.45 -16.62
CA ARG A 5 13.81 0.19 -16.32
C ARG A 5 13.93 -0.50 -14.95
N LEU A 6 14.91 -1.39 -14.82
CA LEU A 6 15.22 -2.05 -13.56
C LEU A 6 15.39 -1.04 -12.41
N LEU A 7 14.80 -1.34 -11.24
CA LEU A 7 14.83 -0.52 -10.01
C LEU A 7 14.15 0.85 -10.09
N THR A 8 13.34 1.14 -11.11
CA THR A 8 12.38 2.25 -11.00
C THR A 8 11.38 1.98 -9.88
N ILE A 9 10.79 3.03 -9.32
CA ILE A 9 9.86 2.94 -8.19
C ILE A 9 8.53 3.61 -8.47
N GLY A 10 7.47 3.11 -7.84
CA GLY A 10 6.19 3.79 -7.71
C GLY A 10 5.81 3.82 -6.23
N VAL A 11 5.25 4.92 -5.76
CA VAL A 11 4.86 5.08 -4.35
C VAL A 11 3.39 5.44 -4.27
N GLU A 12 2.63 4.67 -3.50
CA GLU A 12 1.22 4.92 -3.21
C GLU A 12 1.05 5.29 -1.74
N GLU A 13 0.32 6.38 -1.47
CA GLU A 13 -0.01 6.88 -0.14
C GLU A 13 -1.52 6.92 0.04
N GLU A 14 -2.02 6.36 1.14
CA GLU A 14 -3.42 6.42 1.52
C GLU A 14 -3.60 7.49 2.62
N TYR A 15 -4.49 8.46 2.41
CA TYR A 15 -4.76 9.53 3.38
C TYR A 15 -6.19 9.51 3.92
N GLN A 16 -6.29 10.00 5.15
CA GLN A 16 -7.54 10.30 5.84
C GLN A 16 -8.02 11.69 5.41
N ILE A 17 -9.28 11.83 5.01
CA ILE A 17 -9.93 13.14 4.87
C ILE A 17 -10.58 13.47 6.21
N ILE A 18 -10.17 14.58 6.83
CA ILE A 18 -10.63 15.00 8.16
C ILE A 18 -11.19 16.42 8.16
N ASP A 19 -12.12 16.67 9.08
CA ASP A 19 -12.68 17.99 9.34
C ASP A 19 -11.84 18.82 10.32
N ALA A 20 -12.37 19.96 10.76
CA ALA A 20 -11.72 20.86 11.70
C ALA A 20 -11.61 20.29 13.14
N ALA A 21 -12.51 19.38 13.53
CA ALA A 21 -12.44 18.64 14.80
C ALA A 21 -11.46 17.46 14.73
N GLY A 22 -11.02 17.10 13.53
CA GLY A 22 -10.15 15.98 13.26
C GLY A 22 -10.92 14.66 13.10
N GLU A 23 -12.23 14.70 12.87
CA GLU A 23 -13.04 13.52 12.56
C GLU A 23 -12.94 13.20 11.07
N LEU A 24 -13.00 11.90 10.75
CA LEU A 24 -13.11 11.46 9.35
C LEU A 24 -14.36 12.01 8.69
N HIS A 25 -14.19 12.46 7.45
CA HIS A 25 -15.24 13.09 6.68
C HIS A 25 -15.36 12.46 5.29
N SER A 26 -16.56 11.97 4.93
CA SER A 26 -16.85 11.46 3.59
C SER A 26 -16.80 12.59 2.57
N HIS A 27 -15.82 12.55 1.66
CA HIS A 27 -15.63 13.61 0.68
C HIS A 27 -14.93 13.16 -0.62
N ILE A 28 -14.67 11.86 -0.79
CA ILE A 28 -13.83 11.37 -1.88
C ILE A 28 -14.34 11.73 -3.27
N ASP A 29 -15.66 11.71 -3.52
CA ASP A 29 -16.20 11.99 -4.86
C ASP A 29 -15.98 13.43 -5.30
N THR A 30 -16.25 14.40 -4.40
CA THR A 30 -16.00 15.82 -4.65
C THR A 30 -14.51 16.09 -4.81
N LEU A 31 -13.69 15.51 -3.94
CA LEU A 31 -12.23 15.64 -4.02
C LEU A 31 -11.69 15.08 -5.34
N LEU A 32 -12.15 13.91 -5.77
CA LEU A 32 -11.73 13.31 -7.04
C LEU A 32 -12.12 14.18 -8.23
N ALA A 33 -13.35 14.70 -8.26
CA ALA A 33 -13.78 15.58 -9.33
C ALA A 33 -12.90 16.83 -9.45
N ALA A 34 -12.46 17.39 -8.32
CA ALA A 34 -11.59 18.55 -8.27
C ALA A 34 -10.10 18.22 -8.54
N ALA A 35 -9.64 17.03 -8.15
CA ALA A 35 -8.24 16.60 -8.26
C ALA A 35 -7.90 15.99 -9.62
N THR A 36 -8.83 15.29 -10.27
CA THR A 36 -8.61 14.60 -11.56
C THR A 36 -8.04 15.52 -12.65
N PRO A 37 -8.48 16.79 -12.81
CA PRO A 37 -7.89 17.69 -13.81
C PRO A 37 -6.40 17.99 -13.60
N GLN A 38 -5.90 17.89 -12.36
CA GLN A 38 -4.50 18.20 -12.02
C GLN A 38 -3.65 16.93 -11.85
N LEU A 39 -4.21 15.90 -11.22
CA LEU A 39 -3.49 14.68 -10.84
C LEU A 39 -3.77 13.50 -11.80
N GLY A 40 -4.83 13.56 -12.61
CA GLY A 40 -5.20 12.50 -13.53
C GLY A 40 -5.40 11.14 -12.83
N GLU A 41 -4.77 10.10 -13.37
CA GLU A 41 -4.84 8.73 -12.83
C GLU A 41 -4.05 8.53 -11.52
N LYS A 42 -3.29 9.55 -11.07
CA LYS A 42 -2.54 9.50 -9.81
C LYS A 42 -3.44 9.53 -8.58
N VAL A 43 -4.71 9.89 -8.69
CA VAL A 43 -5.65 9.96 -7.55
C VAL A 43 -6.77 8.96 -7.76
N LYS A 44 -7.07 8.17 -6.72
CA LYS A 44 -8.09 7.13 -6.76
C LYS A 44 -8.95 7.18 -5.50
N ARG A 45 -10.17 6.68 -5.64
CA ARG A 45 -11.04 6.39 -4.50
C ARG A 45 -10.67 5.04 -3.92
N GLU A 46 -10.74 4.94 -2.61
CA GLU A 46 -10.71 3.68 -1.90
C GLU A 46 -12.12 3.26 -1.46
N MET A 47 -12.22 2.15 -0.74
CA MET A 47 -13.52 1.61 -0.33
C MET A 47 -14.31 2.54 0.60
N MET A 48 -13.66 3.24 1.53
CA MET A 48 -14.33 4.20 2.41
C MET A 48 -14.27 5.60 1.82
N GLN A 49 -15.37 6.35 1.91
CA GLN A 49 -15.48 7.69 1.32
C GLN A 49 -14.61 8.76 2.00
N SER A 50 -14.05 8.44 3.17
CA SER A 50 -13.11 9.28 3.92
C SER A 50 -11.64 8.97 3.61
N VAL A 51 -11.37 8.12 2.60
CA VAL A 51 -10.03 7.69 2.20
C VAL A 51 -9.75 8.15 0.78
N VAL A 52 -8.58 8.74 0.57
CA VAL A 52 -8.04 9.04 -0.76
C VAL A 52 -6.72 8.31 -0.95
N GLU A 53 -6.56 7.59 -2.05
CA GLU A 53 -5.29 7.01 -2.47
C GLU A 53 -4.66 7.91 -3.52
N VAL A 54 -3.36 8.19 -3.38
CA VAL A 54 -2.56 8.77 -4.46
C VAL A 54 -1.37 7.91 -4.79
N GLY A 55 -1.02 7.83 -6.07
CA GLY A 55 0.13 7.08 -6.57
C GLY A 55 1.00 7.93 -7.48
N THR A 56 2.31 7.90 -7.28
CA THR A 56 3.25 8.51 -8.22
C THR A 56 3.17 7.81 -9.58
N THR A 57 3.68 8.47 -10.63
CA THR A 57 4.05 7.71 -11.82
C THR A 57 5.23 6.77 -11.52
N ILE A 58 5.66 6.02 -12.53
CA ILE A 58 6.95 5.34 -12.50
C ILE A 58 8.05 6.42 -12.40
N CYS A 59 8.84 6.35 -11.33
CA CYS A 59 9.93 7.26 -11.01
C CYS A 59 11.28 6.56 -11.18
N ASP A 60 12.27 7.26 -11.72
CA ASP A 60 13.63 6.76 -11.92
C ASP A 60 14.43 6.64 -10.62
N ASN A 61 14.08 7.46 -9.63
CA ASN A 61 14.75 7.57 -8.33
C ASN A 61 13.80 8.17 -7.27
N VAL A 62 14.32 8.24 -6.04
CA VAL A 62 13.58 8.72 -4.86
C VAL A 62 13.37 10.22 -4.85
N GLU A 63 14.26 10.97 -5.52
CA GLU A 63 14.12 12.42 -5.67
C GLU A 63 12.91 12.76 -6.54
N GLN A 64 12.73 12.08 -7.67
CA GLN A 64 11.55 12.25 -8.52
C GLN A 64 10.27 11.81 -7.80
N ALA A 65 10.31 10.71 -7.04
CA ALA A 65 9.17 10.30 -6.22
C ALA A 65 8.82 11.37 -5.17
N ARG A 66 9.82 11.93 -4.49
CA ARG A 66 9.64 13.01 -3.51
C ARG A 66 8.96 14.24 -4.11
N GLU A 67 9.39 14.68 -5.29
CA GLU A 67 8.79 15.83 -5.99
C GLU A 67 7.30 15.59 -6.29
N GLN A 68 6.96 14.43 -6.83
CA GLN A 68 5.56 14.09 -7.12
C GLN A 68 4.71 13.93 -5.85
N LEU A 69 5.25 13.31 -4.80
CA LEU A 69 4.55 13.18 -3.53
C LEU A 69 4.29 14.55 -2.88
N ALA A 70 5.26 15.48 -2.95
CA ALA A 70 5.08 16.84 -2.48
C ALA A 70 4.00 17.58 -3.27
N GLU A 71 4.00 17.45 -4.60
CA GLU A 71 2.97 17.98 -5.49
C GLU A 71 1.58 17.42 -5.11
N MET A 72 1.43 16.10 -5.03
CA MET A 72 0.16 15.45 -4.71
C MET A 72 -0.38 15.87 -3.34
N ARG A 73 0.45 15.82 -2.28
CA ARG A 73 0.06 16.28 -0.93
C ARG A 73 -0.35 17.76 -0.93
N GLY A 74 0.40 18.60 -1.64
CA GLY A 74 0.13 20.03 -1.79
C GLY A 74 -1.20 20.31 -2.50
N THR A 75 -1.44 19.62 -3.61
CA THR A 75 -2.68 19.72 -4.40
C THR A 75 -3.89 19.30 -3.58
N LEU A 76 -3.86 18.13 -2.93
CA LEU A 76 -4.97 17.68 -2.08
C LEU A 76 -5.25 18.66 -0.93
N THR A 77 -4.19 19.15 -0.27
CA THR A 77 -4.33 20.15 0.80
C THR A 77 -4.96 21.45 0.27
N GLY A 78 -4.53 21.91 -0.90
CA GLY A 78 -5.07 23.10 -1.55
C GLY A 78 -6.55 22.98 -1.92
N LEU A 79 -6.96 21.80 -2.40
CA LEU A 79 -8.35 21.50 -2.79
C LEU A 79 -9.30 21.35 -1.59
N LEU A 80 -8.83 20.77 -0.48
CA LEU A 80 -9.66 20.56 0.72
C LEU A 80 -9.80 21.81 1.59
N LYS A 81 -8.82 22.72 1.55
CA LYS A 81 -8.77 23.91 2.43
C LYS A 81 -10.01 24.83 2.31
N PRO A 82 -10.56 25.15 1.12
CA PRO A 82 -11.77 25.97 0.99
C PRO A 82 -13.00 25.35 1.66
N GLU A 83 -13.04 24.02 1.76
CA GLU A 83 -14.14 23.28 2.42
C GLU A 83 -13.91 23.10 3.93
N GLY A 84 -12.83 23.66 4.48
CA GLY A 84 -12.46 23.48 5.88
C GLY A 84 -11.92 22.09 6.22
N LEU A 85 -11.68 21.26 5.19
CA LEU A 85 -11.17 19.89 5.32
C LEU A 85 -9.64 19.84 5.18
N ARG A 86 -9.04 18.73 5.61
CA ARG A 86 -7.59 18.47 5.55
C ARG A 86 -7.31 17.00 5.29
N ILE A 87 -6.09 16.69 4.87
CA ILE A 87 -5.56 15.33 4.91
C ILE A 87 -4.85 15.05 6.23
N ALA A 88 -4.94 13.80 6.72
CA ALA A 88 -4.12 13.26 7.78
C ALA A 88 -3.43 11.96 7.36
N CYS A 89 -2.25 11.70 7.92
CA CYS A 89 -1.36 10.61 7.53
C CYS A 89 -0.94 9.82 8.78
N ALA A 90 -1.57 8.65 8.98
CA ALA A 90 -1.29 7.70 10.06
C ALA A 90 -1.93 6.35 9.71
N GLY A 91 -1.37 5.24 10.20
CA GLY A 91 -1.83 3.90 9.83
C GLY A 91 -3.27 3.55 10.23
N THR A 92 -3.80 4.25 11.25
CA THR A 92 -5.20 4.20 11.67
C THR A 92 -5.67 5.60 12.04
N HIS A 93 -6.98 5.82 11.98
CA HIS A 93 -7.57 7.01 12.58
C HIS A 93 -7.70 6.82 14.11
N PRO A 94 -7.34 7.82 14.94
CA PRO A 94 -7.26 7.64 16.39
C PRO A 94 -8.61 7.44 17.10
N PHE A 95 -9.69 8.12 16.68
CA PHE A 95 -10.96 8.11 17.42
C PHE A 95 -12.26 7.94 16.62
N SER A 96 -12.34 8.37 15.36
CA SER A 96 -13.49 8.07 14.50
C SER A 96 -13.75 6.56 14.41
N ARG A 97 -15.04 6.21 14.33
CA ARG A 97 -15.52 4.84 14.36
C ARG A 97 -15.75 4.34 12.95
N TRP A 98 -15.20 3.18 12.64
CA TRP A 98 -15.32 2.55 11.31
C TRP A 98 -16.76 2.27 10.92
N TYR A 99 -17.63 1.90 11.86
CA TYR A 99 -19.04 1.57 11.58
C TYR A 99 -19.93 2.79 11.32
N GLU A 100 -19.40 4.01 11.50
CA GLU A 100 -20.07 5.27 11.16
C GLU A 100 -19.60 5.80 9.78
N GLN A 101 -18.63 5.13 9.14
CA GLN A 101 -18.07 5.55 7.85
C GLN A 101 -18.91 5.06 6.67
N GLN A 102 -18.99 5.90 5.63
CA GLN A 102 -19.70 5.55 4.41
C GLN A 102 -18.79 4.79 3.45
N ILE A 103 -19.36 3.77 2.81
CA ILE A 103 -18.70 2.99 1.76
C ILE A 103 -18.97 3.66 0.41
N THR A 104 -17.96 3.66 -0.45
CA THR A 104 -18.06 4.12 -1.83
C THR A 104 -18.90 3.13 -2.65
N GLU A 105 -19.83 3.65 -3.47
CA GLU A 105 -20.64 2.80 -4.34
C GLU A 105 -19.80 2.19 -5.47
N ASN A 106 -19.48 0.90 -5.33
CA ASN A 106 -18.79 0.09 -6.33
C ASN A 106 -19.19 -1.39 -6.19
N GLU A 107 -19.48 -2.08 -7.29
CA GLU A 107 -19.90 -3.49 -7.27
C GLU A 107 -18.88 -4.40 -6.59
N ARG A 108 -17.58 -4.18 -6.83
CA ARG A 108 -16.50 -4.95 -6.19
C ARG A 108 -16.50 -4.77 -4.67
N TYR A 109 -16.77 -3.56 -4.18
CA TYR A 109 -16.80 -3.28 -2.74
C TYR A 109 -18.03 -3.92 -2.08
N LYS A 110 -19.18 -3.90 -2.75
CA LYS A 110 -20.40 -4.58 -2.27
C LYS A 110 -20.18 -6.09 -2.14
N MET A 111 -19.56 -6.74 -3.13
CA MET A 111 -19.21 -8.16 -3.04
C MET A 111 -18.30 -8.48 -1.86
N LEU A 112 -17.26 -7.67 -1.63
CA LEU A 112 -16.36 -7.87 -0.49
C LEU A 112 -17.09 -7.66 0.84
N GLU A 113 -18.01 -6.69 0.92
CA GLU A 113 -18.86 -6.48 2.09
C GLU A 113 -19.78 -7.68 2.37
N GLU A 114 -20.41 -8.24 1.35
CA GLU A 114 -21.24 -9.43 1.47
C GLU A 114 -20.43 -10.63 1.97
N GLU A 115 -19.21 -10.83 1.48
CA GLU A 115 -18.33 -11.94 1.85
C GLU A 115 -17.72 -11.80 3.25
N LEU A 116 -17.24 -10.61 3.62
CA LEU A 116 -16.35 -10.40 4.77
C LEU A 116 -16.99 -9.59 5.91
N GLN A 117 -18.14 -8.96 5.67
CA GLN A 117 -18.94 -8.26 6.67
C GLN A 117 -18.08 -7.27 7.49
N ASP A 118 -18.14 -7.34 8.82
CA ASP A 118 -17.42 -6.40 9.70
C ASP A 118 -15.89 -6.44 9.54
N VAL A 119 -15.33 -7.52 9.01
CA VAL A 119 -13.89 -7.61 8.73
C VAL A 119 -13.49 -6.55 7.70
N VAL A 120 -14.27 -6.40 6.63
CA VAL A 120 -14.00 -5.39 5.60
C VAL A 120 -14.48 -4.00 6.01
N ARG A 121 -15.64 -3.88 6.67
CA ARG A 121 -16.11 -2.57 7.18
C ARG A 121 -15.12 -1.93 8.16
N SER A 122 -14.39 -2.75 8.92
CA SER A 122 -13.36 -2.27 9.85
C SER A 122 -12.00 -1.97 9.23
N LEU A 123 -11.82 -2.15 7.91
CA LEU A 123 -10.59 -1.79 7.16
C LEU A 123 -10.41 -0.27 6.98
N LEU A 124 -10.60 0.50 8.05
CA LEU A 124 -10.28 1.92 8.09
C LEU A 124 -8.80 2.11 8.47
N ILE A 125 -7.93 1.60 7.60
CA ILE A 125 -6.48 1.59 7.73
C ILE A 125 -5.84 2.30 6.55
N PHE A 126 -4.62 2.80 6.75
CA PHE A 126 -3.92 3.61 5.76
C PHE A 126 -2.48 3.13 5.63
N GLY A 127 -2.09 2.72 4.43
CA GLY A 127 -0.79 2.16 4.11
C GLY A 127 0.10 3.11 3.30
N LEU A 128 1.38 2.78 3.33
CA LEU A 128 2.34 3.18 2.31
C LEU A 128 2.68 1.95 1.48
N HIS A 129 2.44 2.02 0.17
CA HIS A 129 2.86 0.97 -0.76
C HIS A 129 4.02 1.45 -1.62
N VAL A 130 5.04 0.60 -1.76
CA VAL A 130 6.22 0.91 -2.60
C VAL A 130 6.41 -0.21 -3.60
N HIS A 131 6.30 0.14 -4.88
CA HIS A 131 6.62 -0.74 -5.99
C HIS A 131 8.08 -0.54 -6.39
N VAL A 132 8.79 -1.65 -6.59
CA VAL A 132 10.15 -1.64 -7.15
C VAL A 132 10.19 -2.54 -8.38
N CYS A 133 10.62 -2.00 -9.52
CA CYS A 133 10.65 -2.73 -10.77
C CYS A 133 11.75 -3.80 -10.81
N VAL A 134 11.34 -5.05 -11.06
CA VAL A 134 12.19 -6.20 -11.36
C VAL A 134 11.56 -6.91 -12.58
N PRO A 135 12.00 -6.58 -13.81
CA PRO A 135 11.37 -7.05 -15.04
C PRO A 135 11.36 -8.57 -15.22
N ASP A 136 12.51 -9.19 -14.99
CA ASP A 136 12.68 -10.63 -15.08
C ASP A 136 11.86 -11.34 -14.00
N GLN A 137 11.05 -12.31 -14.40
CA GLN A 137 10.04 -12.92 -13.54
C GLN A 137 10.65 -13.88 -12.53
N GLU A 138 11.68 -14.64 -12.91
CA GLU A 138 12.41 -15.55 -12.03
C GLU A 138 13.21 -14.76 -11.00
N ILE A 139 13.96 -13.75 -11.45
CA ILE A 139 14.70 -12.85 -10.55
C ILE A 139 13.73 -12.14 -9.60
N ARG A 140 12.51 -11.79 -10.05
CA ARG A 140 11.50 -11.15 -9.20
C ARG A 140 11.05 -12.05 -8.07
N ILE A 141 10.81 -13.33 -8.31
CA ILE A 141 10.46 -14.29 -7.24
C ILE A 141 11.61 -14.50 -6.28
N ASP A 142 12.82 -14.61 -6.80
CA ASP A 142 14.01 -14.73 -5.97
C ASP A 142 14.22 -13.53 -5.04
N VAL A 143 14.11 -12.31 -5.57
CA VAL A 143 14.21 -11.08 -4.77
C VAL A 143 13.05 -10.99 -3.79
N LEU A 144 11.83 -11.39 -4.17
CA LEU A 144 10.67 -11.45 -3.27
C LEU A 144 10.97 -12.38 -2.08
N ASN A 145 11.50 -13.57 -2.33
CA ASN A 145 11.83 -14.53 -1.28
C ASN A 145 12.84 -13.98 -0.27
N GLU A 146 13.88 -13.30 -0.75
CA GLU A 146 14.92 -12.70 0.09
C GLU A 146 14.39 -11.45 0.83
N ALA A 147 13.54 -10.64 0.17
CA ALA A 147 12.99 -9.40 0.70
C ALA A 147 12.03 -9.60 1.89
N ARG A 148 11.40 -10.79 2.01
CA ARG A 148 10.52 -11.17 3.13
C ARG A 148 11.14 -10.89 4.50
N TYR A 149 12.44 -11.11 4.65
CA TYR A 149 13.17 -10.91 5.90
C TYR A 149 13.14 -9.45 6.39
N PHE A 150 13.05 -8.48 5.47
CA PHE A 150 13.14 -7.06 5.80
C PHE A 150 11.78 -6.45 6.20
N LEU A 151 10.67 -7.16 5.98
CA LEU A 151 9.32 -6.62 6.23
C LEU A 151 9.10 -6.20 7.70
N PRO A 152 9.52 -6.96 8.73
CA PRO A 152 9.35 -6.53 10.12
C PRO A 152 10.15 -5.26 10.44
N HIS A 153 11.29 -5.04 9.77
CA HIS A 153 12.13 -3.85 9.96
C HIS A 153 11.47 -2.62 9.34
N LEU A 154 10.91 -2.76 8.13
CA LEU A 154 10.14 -1.70 7.47
C LEU A 154 8.88 -1.34 8.27
N LEU A 155 8.19 -2.34 8.82
CA LEU A 155 7.04 -2.12 9.70
C LEU A 155 7.45 -1.34 10.96
N ALA A 156 8.53 -1.76 11.63
CA ALA A 156 9.01 -1.12 12.85
C ALA A 156 9.39 0.36 12.63
N LEU A 157 9.95 0.70 11.46
CA LEU A 157 10.31 2.07 11.10
C LEU A 157 9.10 2.93 10.71
N SER A 158 8.03 2.32 10.20
CA SER A 158 6.86 3.03 9.68
C SER A 158 5.73 3.19 10.69
N THR A 159 5.78 2.51 11.85
CA THR A 159 4.65 2.45 12.80
C THR A 159 4.07 3.83 13.13
N SER A 160 2.78 4.00 12.87
CA SER A 160 2.09 5.28 13.10
C SER A 160 0.64 5.10 13.57
N SER A 161 0.28 3.88 14.02
CA SER A 161 -1.10 3.52 14.39
C SER A 161 -1.27 2.98 15.82
N PRO A 162 -0.89 3.73 16.88
CA PRO A 162 -1.05 3.25 18.25
C PRO A 162 -2.47 3.34 18.81
N PHE A 163 -3.36 4.11 18.16
CA PHE A 163 -4.72 4.37 18.62
C PHE A 163 -5.78 3.74 17.71
N TRP A 164 -6.91 3.35 18.30
CA TRP A 164 -8.07 2.83 17.57
C TRP A 164 -9.36 3.09 18.34
N MET A 165 -10.35 3.73 17.71
CA MET A 165 -11.67 4.04 18.30
C MET A 165 -11.57 4.74 19.68
N GLY A 166 -10.64 5.67 19.83
CA GLY A 166 -10.45 6.49 21.03
C GLY A 166 -9.60 5.83 22.10
N ARG A 167 -9.06 4.64 21.84
CA ARG A 167 -8.28 3.86 22.81
C ARG A 167 -6.82 3.76 22.40
N ASN A 168 -5.90 3.93 23.35
CA ASN A 168 -4.53 3.49 23.20
C ASN A 168 -4.48 1.96 23.20
N THR A 169 -4.07 1.38 22.07
CA THR A 169 -4.15 -0.07 21.86
C THR A 169 -3.05 -0.84 22.60
N GLY A 170 -1.98 -0.15 23.01
CA GLY A 170 -0.75 -0.74 23.54
C GLY A 170 0.24 -1.21 22.46
N LEU A 171 -0.15 -1.18 21.19
CA LEU A 171 0.69 -1.52 20.05
C LEU A 171 1.19 -0.26 19.34
N LYS A 172 2.25 -0.41 18.52
CA LYS A 172 2.79 0.69 17.70
C LYS A 172 2.19 0.72 16.30
N SER A 173 1.96 -0.46 15.71
CA SER A 173 1.16 -0.62 14.50
C SER A 173 -0.09 -1.46 14.82
N TYR A 174 -1.23 -0.81 15.02
CA TYR A 174 -2.52 -1.50 15.14
C TYR A 174 -3.14 -1.77 13.77
N ARG A 175 -2.72 -1.04 12.73
CA ARG A 175 -3.04 -1.36 11.32
C ARG A 175 -2.73 -2.82 10.99
N SER A 176 -1.56 -3.33 11.38
CA SER A 176 -1.19 -4.73 11.13
C SER A 176 -2.13 -5.73 11.79
N VAL A 177 -2.69 -5.41 12.97
CA VAL A 177 -3.66 -6.26 13.69
C VAL A 177 -5.03 -6.28 13.01
N ILE A 178 -5.46 -5.14 12.47
CA ILE A 178 -6.70 -5.07 11.67
C ILE A 178 -6.49 -5.86 10.38
N TRP A 179 -5.37 -5.64 9.70
CA TRP A 179 -5.03 -6.29 8.44
C TRP A 179 -4.94 -7.82 8.55
N ALA A 180 -4.37 -8.35 9.63
CA ALA A 180 -4.23 -9.79 9.86
C ALA A 180 -5.55 -10.58 9.92
N ARG A 181 -6.70 -9.90 10.02
CA ARG A 181 -8.03 -10.53 9.99
C ARG A 181 -8.50 -10.85 8.57
N PHE A 182 -7.91 -10.20 7.57
CA PHE A 182 -8.23 -10.46 6.16
C PHE A 182 -7.65 -11.81 5.71
N PRO A 183 -8.33 -12.53 4.80
CA PRO A 183 -7.80 -13.77 4.25
C PRO A 183 -6.48 -13.51 3.53
N ARG A 184 -5.57 -14.48 3.43
CA ARG A 184 -4.39 -14.39 2.54
C ARG A 184 -3.53 -13.13 2.76
N THR A 185 -3.40 -12.71 4.02
CA THR A 185 -2.54 -11.61 4.48
C THR A 185 -1.26 -12.15 5.13
N GLY A 186 -0.36 -11.24 5.49
CA GLY A 186 0.91 -11.57 6.14
C GLY A 186 2.06 -11.73 5.16
N ILE A 187 3.19 -12.22 5.68
CA ILE A 187 4.40 -12.47 4.89
C ILE A 187 4.11 -13.58 3.87
N PRO A 188 4.40 -13.38 2.57
CA PRO A 188 4.14 -14.40 1.56
C PRO A 188 4.93 -15.68 1.84
N PRO A 189 4.50 -16.85 1.33
CA PRO A 189 5.30 -18.07 1.37
C PRO A 189 6.56 -17.92 0.49
N ASP A 190 7.50 -18.86 0.64
CA ASP A 190 8.65 -19.00 -0.27
C ASP A 190 8.20 -19.76 -1.51
N PHE A 191 8.70 -19.35 -2.68
CA PHE A 191 8.47 -20.04 -3.96
C PHE A 191 9.80 -20.41 -4.60
N SER A 192 9.93 -21.63 -5.11
CA SER A 192 11.16 -22.12 -5.75
C SER A 192 11.35 -21.62 -7.18
N SER A 193 10.28 -21.16 -7.85
CA SER A 193 10.32 -20.58 -9.20
C SER A 193 9.12 -19.67 -9.47
N PHE A 194 9.16 -18.93 -10.58
CA PHE A 194 7.99 -18.22 -11.09
C PHE A 194 6.84 -19.16 -11.47
N ASP A 195 7.13 -20.31 -12.06
CA ASP A 195 6.11 -21.32 -12.37
C ASP A 195 5.38 -21.82 -11.12
N GLU A 196 6.07 -22.02 -9.99
CA GLU A 196 5.42 -22.42 -8.74
C GLU A 196 4.46 -21.33 -8.23
N TYR A 197 4.92 -20.07 -8.26
CA TYR A 197 4.09 -18.92 -7.91
C TYR A 197 2.86 -18.82 -8.83
N GLU A 198 3.03 -18.96 -10.14
CA GLU A 198 1.93 -18.89 -11.09
C GLU A 198 0.93 -20.04 -10.86
N ASN A 199 1.41 -21.27 -10.67
CA ASN A 199 0.57 -22.42 -10.35
C ASN A 199 -0.23 -22.22 -9.05
N TYR A 200 0.37 -21.61 -8.02
CA TYR A 200 -0.32 -21.24 -6.79
C TYR A 200 -1.49 -20.28 -7.05
N VAL A 201 -1.25 -19.21 -7.81
CA VAL A 201 -2.31 -18.24 -8.17
C VAL A 201 -3.40 -18.90 -9.01
N GLN A 202 -3.02 -19.68 -10.04
CA GLN A 202 -3.96 -20.38 -10.91
C GLN A 202 -4.82 -21.39 -10.15
N LEU A 203 -4.27 -22.08 -9.15
CA LEU A 203 -5.03 -23.00 -8.29
C LEU A 203 -6.12 -22.26 -7.50
N LEU A 204 -5.79 -21.09 -6.92
CA LEU A 204 -6.78 -20.28 -6.21
C LEU A 204 -7.89 -19.78 -7.13
N VAL A 205 -7.55 -19.39 -8.36
CA VAL A 205 -8.54 -19.00 -9.38
C VAL A 205 -9.42 -20.17 -9.80
N LYS A 206 -8.81 -21.32 -10.12
CA LYS A 206 -9.51 -22.53 -10.57
C LYS A 206 -10.50 -23.07 -9.53
N THR A 207 -10.20 -22.89 -8.25
CA THR A 207 -11.06 -23.33 -7.13
C THR A 207 -12.13 -22.30 -6.76
N GLY A 208 -12.18 -21.14 -7.43
CA GLY A 208 -13.09 -20.05 -7.10
C GLY A 208 -12.75 -19.35 -5.79
N SER A 209 -11.54 -19.53 -5.26
CA SER A 209 -11.10 -18.89 -4.02
C SER A 209 -10.82 -17.39 -4.20
N ILE A 210 -10.41 -17.00 -5.41
CA ILE A 210 -10.19 -15.61 -5.86
C ILE A 210 -10.51 -15.48 -7.35
N ASP A 211 -10.85 -14.28 -7.82
CA ASP A 211 -11.06 -14.02 -9.25
C ASP A 211 -9.74 -13.79 -10.00
N ASP A 212 -8.78 -13.14 -9.33
CA ASP A 212 -7.44 -12.87 -9.84
C ASP A 212 -6.42 -12.70 -8.69
N GLY A 213 -5.14 -12.60 -9.05
CA GLY A 213 -4.04 -12.41 -8.09
C GLY A 213 -4.08 -11.10 -7.28
N LYS A 214 -4.94 -10.13 -7.61
CA LYS A 214 -5.08 -8.89 -6.82
C LYS A 214 -5.80 -9.13 -5.50
N LYS A 215 -6.54 -10.23 -5.34
CA LYS A 215 -7.16 -10.70 -4.08
C LYS A 215 -6.18 -11.50 -3.18
N ILE A 216 -4.89 -11.45 -3.48
CA ILE A 216 -3.81 -11.85 -2.58
C ILE A 216 -3.28 -10.59 -1.90
N TRP A 217 -3.41 -10.54 -0.58
CA TRP A 217 -3.22 -9.34 0.24
C TRP A 217 -1.98 -9.43 1.14
N TRP A 218 -0.95 -10.14 0.67
CA TRP A 218 0.32 -10.27 1.37
C TRP A 218 1.01 -8.92 1.59
N ASP A 219 1.83 -8.89 2.63
CA ASP A 219 2.65 -7.73 3.03
C ASP A 219 3.75 -7.40 1.99
N LEU A 220 4.04 -8.37 1.12
CA LEU A 220 4.94 -8.27 -0.03
C LEU A 220 4.38 -9.10 -1.18
N ARG A 221 4.30 -8.52 -2.38
CA ARG A 221 3.64 -9.16 -3.52
C ARG A 221 4.43 -8.99 -4.82
N ALA A 222 4.56 -10.06 -5.60
CA ALA A 222 4.91 -9.94 -7.01
C ALA A 222 3.67 -9.44 -7.75
N HIS A 223 3.68 -8.18 -8.20
CA HIS A 223 2.45 -7.55 -8.68
C HIS A 223 1.92 -8.28 -9.93
N PRO A 224 0.62 -8.63 -9.99
CA PRO A 224 0.07 -9.47 -11.07
C PRO A 224 0.04 -8.79 -12.44
N SER A 225 -0.02 -7.45 -12.47
CA SER A 225 -0.15 -6.67 -13.72
C SER A 225 1.07 -5.80 -14.03
N PHE A 226 2.01 -5.66 -13.08
CA PHE A 226 3.16 -4.78 -13.21
C PHE A 226 4.42 -5.58 -12.92
N PRO A 227 5.53 -5.34 -13.63
CA PRO A 227 6.78 -6.06 -13.40
C PRO A 227 7.50 -5.55 -12.14
N THR A 228 6.81 -5.53 -11.01
CA THR A 228 7.25 -4.94 -9.75
C THR A 228 7.07 -5.90 -8.59
N ILE A 229 7.92 -5.72 -7.58
CA ILE A 229 7.69 -6.22 -6.23
C ILE A 229 7.07 -5.06 -5.47
N GLU A 230 5.94 -5.32 -4.83
CA GLU A 230 5.13 -4.34 -4.13
C GLU A 230 5.20 -4.61 -2.62
N PHE A 231 5.75 -3.66 -1.88
CA PHE A 231 5.85 -3.69 -0.43
C PHE A 231 4.64 -2.99 0.16
N ARG A 232 3.85 -3.70 0.98
CA ARG A 232 2.56 -3.24 1.51
C ARG A 232 2.49 -3.26 3.05
N VAL A 233 3.59 -3.66 3.69
CA VAL A 233 3.68 -3.84 5.15
C VAL A 233 3.57 -2.52 5.91
N CYS A 234 4.03 -1.40 5.35
CA CYS A 234 4.20 -0.15 6.07
C CYS A 234 2.86 0.49 6.48
N ASP A 235 2.82 1.00 7.71
CA ASP A 235 1.83 2.01 8.08
C ASP A 235 2.09 3.30 7.30
N MET A 236 1.05 4.13 7.10
CA MET A 236 1.20 5.43 6.47
C MET A 236 2.05 6.39 7.32
N PRO A 237 3.22 6.87 6.85
CA PRO A 237 4.05 7.81 7.59
C PRO A 237 3.47 9.23 7.58
N THR A 238 3.67 9.97 8.67
CA THR A 238 3.13 11.32 8.77
C THR A 238 3.89 12.31 7.89
N ARG A 239 5.23 12.27 7.94
CA ARG A 239 6.06 13.25 7.22
C ARG A 239 6.44 12.74 5.84
N LEU A 240 6.45 13.63 4.85
CA LEU A 240 6.90 13.31 3.48
C LEU A 240 8.29 12.66 3.48
N GLU A 241 9.24 13.22 4.24
CA GLU A 241 10.61 12.70 4.28
C GLU A 241 10.70 11.28 4.87
N GLU A 242 9.74 10.87 5.73
CA GLU A 242 9.67 9.49 6.25
C GLU A 242 9.21 8.53 5.15
N THR A 243 8.20 8.91 4.35
CA THR A 243 7.80 8.15 3.17
C THR A 243 8.95 8.00 2.18
N VAL A 244 9.64 9.10 1.85
CA VAL A 244 10.78 9.09 0.93
C VAL A 244 11.89 8.19 1.45
N CYS A 245 12.18 8.24 2.76
CA CYS A 245 13.16 7.36 3.40
C CYS A 245 12.77 5.88 3.27
N LEU A 246 11.52 5.52 3.53
CA LEU A 246 11.03 4.14 3.40
C LEU A 246 11.02 3.66 1.95
N ALA A 247 10.66 4.53 1.00
CA ALA A 247 10.75 4.23 -0.43
C ALA A 247 12.21 3.99 -0.87
N ALA A 248 13.13 4.83 -0.43
CA ALA A 248 14.56 4.68 -0.68
C ALA A 248 15.13 3.40 -0.07
N LEU A 249 14.76 3.08 1.16
CA LEU A 249 15.19 1.86 1.83
C LEU A 249 14.68 0.61 1.09
N THR A 250 13.43 0.63 0.66
CA THR A 250 12.82 -0.45 -0.14
C THR A 250 13.54 -0.65 -1.48
N GLN A 251 13.80 0.45 -2.20
CA GLN A 251 14.58 0.43 -3.44
C GLN A 251 16.00 -0.12 -3.20
N ALA A 252 16.66 0.32 -2.12
CA ALA A 252 18.01 -0.08 -1.77
C ALA A 252 18.10 -1.57 -1.35
N ILE A 253 17.09 -2.11 -0.66
CA ILE A 253 17.00 -3.54 -0.33
C ILE A 253 17.00 -4.35 -1.63
N CYS A 254 16.10 -4.06 -2.56
CA CYS A 254 16.05 -4.73 -3.87
C CYS A 254 17.37 -4.59 -4.63
N ALA A 255 17.94 -3.38 -4.68
CA ALA A 255 19.21 -3.13 -5.35
C ALA A 255 20.37 -3.94 -4.73
N LYS A 256 20.41 -4.05 -3.40
CA LYS A 256 21.43 -4.80 -2.69
C LYS A 256 21.31 -6.31 -2.97
N LEU A 257 20.10 -6.86 -2.95
CA LEU A 257 19.85 -8.27 -3.26
C LEU A 257 20.27 -8.61 -4.71
N LEU A 258 19.89 -7.75 -5.67
CA LEU A 258 20.33 -7.89 -7.06
C LEU A 258 21.86 -7.79 -7.22
N LYS A 259 22.52 -6.90 -6.47
CA LYS A 259 23.99 -6.76 -6.47
C LYS A 259 24.71 -7.99 -5.90
N LEU A 260 24.16 -8.59 -4.83
CA LEU A 260 24.71 -9.85 -4.30
C LEU A 260 24.63 -10.93 -5.38
N ARG A 261 23.46 -11.08 -6.02
CA ARG A 261 23.23 -12.06 -7.08
C ARG A 261 24.18 -11.89 -8.27
N SER A 262 24.37 -10.67 -8.75
CA SER A 262 25.33 -10.42 -9.85
C SER A 262 26.78 -10.72 -9.48
N SER A 263 27.07 -10.81 -8.18
CA SER A 263 28.38 -11.22 -7.64
C SER A 263 28.44 -12.70 -7.25
N ASN A 264 27.45 -13.52 -7.67
CA ASN A 264 27.30 -14.93 -7.30
C ASN A 264 27.22 -15.16 -5.78
N LEU A 265 26.61 -14.22 -5.05
CA LEU A 265 26.30 -14.30 -3.63
C LEU A 265 24.78 -14.30 -3.44
N GLY A 266 24.29 -15.05 -2.44
CA GLY A 266 22.88 -15.01 -2.03
C GLY A 266 22.70 -14.29 -0.69
N PHE A 267 21.50 -13.81 -0.41
CA PHE A 267 21.14 -13.44 0.96
C PHE A 267 20.71 -14.70 1.72
N ARG A 268 21.13 -14.81 2.99
CA ARG A 268 20.69 -15.93 3.82
C ARG A 268 19.19 -15.79 4.09
N LYS A 269 18.39 -16.72 3.57
CA LYS A 269 16.97 -16.82 3.93
C LYS A 269 16.87 -17.23 5.41
N TYR A 270 16.21 -16.41 6.21
CA TYR A 270 15.86 -16.75 7.59
C TYR A 270 14.39 -17.18 7.60
N LEU A 271 14.12 -18.33 8.24
CA LEU A 271 12.78 -18.89 8.41
C LEU A 271 11.99 -18.13 9.48
#